data_AF-A0A2N8TQV8-F1
#
_entry.id   AF-A0A2N8TQV8-F1
#
_cell.length_a   1.000
_cell.length_b   1.000
_cell.length_c   1.000
_cell.angle_alpha   90.00
_cell.angle_beta   90.00
_cell.angle_gamma   90.00
#
_symmetry.space_group_name_H-M   'P 1'
#
loop_
_entity.id
_entity.type
_entity.pdbx_description
1 polymer ?
#
loop_
_entity_poly.entity_id
_entity_poly.type
_entity_poly.pdbx_seq_one_letter_code
_entity_poly.pdbx_strand_id
1 'polypeptide(L)' 'MKPQPPAATELTRAQHDGWACCWCGKSLMSGGVSAGISRGRMGAHALDIEVYACRACTSTQTPAPSDGRANRL' A
#
# COMPACT_ATOMS: atom_id res chain seq x y z
N MET A 1 -2.49 9.23 8.66
CA MET A 1 -3.17 8.99 7.37
C MET A 1 -2.52 7.78 6.71
N LYS A 2 -3.27 6.81 6.19
CA LYS A 2 -2.69 5.71 5.41
C LYS A 2 -2.21 6.29 4.06
N PRO A 3 -1.04 5.91 3.53
CA PRO A 3 -0.60 6.37 2.22
C PRO A 3 -1.59 5.89 1.17
N GLN A 4 -1.89 6.76 0.22
CA GLN A 4 -2.70 6.37 -0.93
C GLN A 4 -1.90 5.33 -1.74
N PRO A 5 -2.50 4.19 -2.11
CA PRO A 5 -1.84 3.21 -2.95
C PRO A 5 -1.49 3.78 -4.34
N PRO A 6 -0.54 3.17 -5.08
CA PRO A 6 -0.18 3.58 -6.44
C PRO A 6 -1.40 3.60 -7.36
N ALA A 7 -1.33 4.31 -8.49
CA ALA A 7 -2.46 4.35 -9.42
C ALA A 7 -2.68 2.97 -10.07
N ALA A 8 -3.93 2.62 -10.37
CA ALA A 8 -4.27 1.29 -10.86
C ALA A 8 -3.62 0.98 -12.22
N THR A 9 -3.35 2.03 -13.00
CA THR A 9 -2.66 1.98 -14.29
C THR A 9 -1.16 1.73 -14.17
N GLU A 10 -0.57 1.90 -12.99
CA GLU A 10 0.86 1.68 -12.73
C GLU A 10 1.13 0.30 -12.11
N LEU A 11 0.07 -0.45 -11.78
CA LEU A 11 0.19 -1.78 -11.20
C LEU A 11 0.56 -2.81 -12.26
N THR A 12 1.47 -3.70 -11.90
CA THR A 12 1.62 -4.96 -12.62
C THR A 12 0.37 -5.82 -12.46
N ARG A 13 0.14 -6.76 -13.37
CA ARG A 13 -1.00 -7.69 -13.32
C ARG A 13 -1.13 -8.39 -11.96
N ALA A 14 -0.01 -8.86 -11.41
CA ALA A 14 0.00 -9.55 -10.11
C ALA A 14 -0.40 -8.63 -8.95
N GLN A 15 -0.03 -7.35 -8.99
CA GLN A 15 -0.44 -6.37 -7.96
C GLN A 15 -1.92 -6.01 -8.11
N HIS A 16 -2.38 -5.84 -9.35
CA HIS A 16 -3.78 -5.56 -9.66
C HIS A 16 -4.70 -6.72 -9.22
N ASP A 17 -4.29 -7.97 -9.40
CA ASP A 17 -5.08 -9.14 -8.97
C ASP A 17 -5.00 -9.40 -7.46
N GLY A 18 -4.18 -8.66 -6.71
CA GLY A 18 -3.99 -8.86 -5.27
C GLY A 18 -3.04 -10.00 -4.90
N TRP A 19 -2.28 -10.52 -5.86
CA TRP A 19 -1.30 -11.61 -5.65
C TRP A 19 0.05 -11.08 -5.17
N ALA A 20 0.34 -9.81 -5.43
CA ALA A 20 1.57 -9.13 -5.07
C ALA A 20 1.31 -7.82 -4.33
N CYS A 21 2.23 -7.45 -3.43
CA CYS A 21 2.19 -6.19 -2.70
C CYS A 21 2.16 -5.00 -3.66
N CYS A 22 1.18 -4.11 -3.51
CA CYS A 22 1.03 -2.95 -4.38
C CYS A 22 2.24 -2.01 -4.39
N TRP A 23 3.03 -1.97 -3.30
CA TRP A 23 4.22 -1.11 -3.21
C TRP A 23 5.51 -1.79 -3.63
N CYS A 24 5.77 -3.03 -3.20
CA CYS A 24 7.07 -3.68 -3.39
C CYS A 24 7.06 -4.90 -4.33
N GLY A 25 5.89 -5.29 -4.85
CA GLY A 25 5.75 -6.40 -5.80
C GLY A 25 5.98 -7.80 -5.21
N LYS A 26 6.32 -7.92 -3.92
CA LYS A 26 6.50 -9.23 -3.27
C LYS A 26 5.20 -10.03 -3.26
N SER A 27 5.31 -11.33 -3.49
CA SER A 27 4.19 -12.27 -3.39
C SER A 27 3.49 -12.18 -2.04
N LEU A 28 2.15 -12.20 -2.08
CA LEU A 28 1.27 -12.21 -0.92
C LEU A 28 0.72 -13.60 -0.61
N MET A 29 1.32 -14.67 -1.13
CA MET A 29 0.93 -16.06 -0.84
C MET A 29 0.84 -16.35 0.67
N SER A 30 1.68 -15.71 1.49
CA SER A 30 1.68 -15.83 2.95
C SER A 30 0.65 -14.91 3.65
N GLY A 31 -0.18 -14.22 2.89
CA GLY A 31 -1.16 -13.24 3.36
C GLY A 31 -0.81 -11.79 3.01
N GLY A 32 -1.85 -11.01 2.74
CA GLY A 32 -1.80 -9.56 2.51
C GLY A 32 -2.87 -8.84 3.34
N VAL A 33 -2.64 -7.56 3.61
CA VAL A 33 -3.60 -6.68 4.29
C VAL A 33 -4.09 -5.65 3.30
N SER A 34 -5.39 -5.32 3.35
CA SER A 34 -5.96 -4.26 2.50
C SER A 34 -5.21 -2.94 2.72
N ALA A 35 -4.69 -2.42 1.62
CA ALA A 35 -3.97 -1.14 1.54
C ALA A 35 -4.88 0.02 1.10
N GLY A 36 -6.12 -0.29 0.71
CA GLY A 36 -7.11 0.68 0.22
C GLY A 36 -7.35 0.57 -1.27
N ILE A 37 -8.01 1.60 -1.83
CA ILE A 37 -8.40 1.63 -3.24
C ILE A 37 -7.31 2.31 -4.06
N SER A 38 -6.70 1.54 -4.95
CA SER A 38 -5.90 2.06 -6.05
C SER A 38 -6.84 2.70 -7.07
N ARG A 39 -6.62 3.98 -7.37
CA ARG A 39 -7.48 4.74 -8.28
C ARG A 39 -6.88 4.76 -9.68
N GLY A 40 -7.73 4.68 -10.70
CA GLY A 40 -7.26 4.76 -12.08
C GLY A 40 -8.40 4.92 -13.08
N ARG A 41 -8.07 5.43 -14.27
CA ARG A 41 -9.03 5.62 -15.36
C ARG A 41 -8.39 5.32 -16.70
N MET A 42 -9.11 4.63 -17.57
CA MET A 42 -8.72 4.40 -18.96
C MET A 42 -9.89 4.81 -19.86
N GLY A 43 -9.78 5.99 -20.47
CA GLY A 43 -10.88 6.59 -21.21
C GLY A 43 -12.13 6.78 -20.33
N ALA A 44 -13.24 6.16 -20.70
CA ALA A 44 -14.49 6.19 -19.92
C ALA A 44 -14.53 5.17 -18.76
N HIS A 45 -13.59 4.24 -18.69
CA HIS A 45 -13.61 3.14 -17.71
C HIS A 45 -12.87 3.54 -16.43
N ALA A 46 -13.54 3.40 -15.28
CA ALA A 46 -12.90 3.43 -13.98
C ALA A 46 -12.20 2.09 -13.72
N LEU A 47 -10.94 2.15 -13.30
CA LEU A 47 -10.10 1.01 -12.96
C LEU A 47 -9.84 0.93 -11.46
N ASP A 48 -10.74 1.52 -10.67
CA ASP A 48 -10.60 1.56 -9.23
C ASP A 48 -10.68 0.14 -8.67
N ILE A 49 -9.66 -0.25 -7.91
CA ILE A 49 -9.54 -1.61 -7.37
C ILE A 49 -8.94 -1.60 -5.97
N GLU A 50 -9.43 -2.50 -5.13
CA GLU A 50 -8.81 -2.76 -3.83
C GLU A 50 -7.47 -3.47 -4.02
N VAL A 51 -6.44 -2.92 -3.38
CA VAL A 51 -5.09 -3.49 -3.42
C VAL A 51 -4.61 -3.88 -2.04
N TYR A 52 -3.61 -4.78 -2.03
CA TYR A 52 -3.11 -5.40 -0.83
C TYR A 52 -1.63 -5.15 -0.65
N ALA A 53 -1.19 -5.19 0.60
CA ALA A 53 0.19 -4.98 0.98
C ALA A 53 0.72 -6.07 1.90
N CYS A 54 2.02 -6.32 1.80
CA CYS A 54 2.71 -7.20 2.72
C CYS A 54 2.92 -6.50 4.07
N ARG A 55 3.14 -7.31 5.12
CA ARG A 55 3.31 -6.82 6.49
C ARG A 55 4.41 -5.76 6.63
N ALA A 56 5.49 -5.88 5.86
CA ALA A 56 6.60 -4.91 5.88
C ALA A 56 6.17 -3.53 5.40
N CYS A 57 5.37 -3.45 4.33
CA CYS A 57 4.88 -2.18 3.78
C CYS A 57 3.71 -1.59 4.59
N THR A 58 3.04 -2.41 5.41
CA THR A 58 2.02 -1.90 6.35
C THR A 58 2.62 -1.43 7.68
N SER A 59 3.71 -2.04 8.15
CA SER A 59 4.32 -1.72 9.45
C SER A 59 5.10 -0.41 9.48
N THR A 60 5.39 0.18 8.32
CA THR A 60 5.97 1.53 8.22
C THR A 60 4.96 2.66 8.55
N GLN A 61 3.70 2.33 8.88
CA GLN A 61 2.64 3.32 9.09
C GLN A 61 2.29 3.61 10.56
N THR A 62 2.93 2.97 11.52
CA THR A 62 2.93 3.50 12.88
C THR A 62 3.99 4.60 12.92
N PRO A 63 3.65 5.90 13.00
CA PRO A 63 4.66 6.86 13.42
C PRO A 63 5.15 6.34 14.77
N ALA A 64 6.43 5.97 14.84
CA ALA A 64 7.07 5.73 16.12
C ALA A 64 6.65 6.89 17.05
N PRO A 65 6.26 6.64 18.32
CA PRO A 65 6.13 7.74 19.25
C PRO A 65 7.46 8.48 19.18
N SER A 66 7.42 9.74 18.74
CA SER A 66 8.55 10.63 18.82
C SER A 66 8.86 10.73 20.30
N ASP A 67 9.77 9.88 20.78
CA ASP A 67 10.36 9.99 22.10
C ASP A 67 11.03 11.36 22.13
N GLY A 68 10.28 12.33 22.66
CA GLY A 68 10.73 13.67 22.97
C GLY A 68 11.72 13.63 24.12
N ARG A 69 12.82 12.89 23.98
CA ARG A 69 13.99 13.03 24.83
C ARG A 69 14.94 14.03 24.20
N ALA A 70 14.45 15.26 24.08
CA ALA A 70 15.29 16.45 24.00
C ALA A 70 15.53 16.95 25.43
N ASN A 71 16.67 16.55 26.00
CA ASN A 71 17.63 17.34 26.77
C ASN A 71 17.16 18.41 27.79
N ARG A 72 17.91 18.44 28.92
CA ARG A 72 18.08 19.50 29.95
C ARG A 72 17.23 19.38 31.22
N LEU A 73 17.85 18.99 32.34
CA LEU A 73 18.56 19.87 33.31
C LEU A 73 19.32 19.00 34.32
#